data_AF-A0A3S0DQ52-F1
#
_entry.id   AF-A0A3S0DQ52-F1
#
_cell.length_a   1.000
_cell.length_b   1.000
_cell.length_c   1.000
_cell.angle_alpha   90.00
_cell.angle_beta   90.00
_cell.angle_gamma   90.00
#
_symmetry.space_group_name_H-M   'P 1'
#
loop_
_entity.id
_entity.type
_entity.pdbx_description
1 polymer ?
#
loop_
_entity_poly.entity_id
_entity_poly.type
_entity_poly.pdbx_seq_one_letter_code
_entity_poly.pdbx_strand_id
1 'polypeptide(L)'
;MPNSLDRGPAIPTFTGRLFYVFDPRPEDVHISDIAHAHSMDCRWTGHTRFHFSVGQHCVIASFSGPIEGAIDRLMHDSPEAYLRDLSRRIKADPRFSAYLQLEEQIADVVGRRFNLAADFWRNGPTNEVDFAMARTERRQLINRLPTEPMEASSLEIASTIQMWTPIETEIAFLTRFGELTGTNVEQHLRLALAEFEKTGAVFGAHPARLQVELALLIAESVRSESSNARAAAERARVAYWAMLGIDVKDGR
;
A
#
# COMPACT_ATOMS: atom_id res chain seq x y z
N MET A 1 2.39 -3.13 -41.65
CA MET A 1 1.90 -2.50 -40.42
C MET A 1 2.34 -3.38 -39.26
N PRO A 2 3.07 -2.88 -38.25
CA PRO A 2 3.21 -3.62 -37.00
C PRO A 2 1.79 -3.91 -36.48
N ASN A 3 1.57 -5.13 -35.99
CA ASN A 3 0.28 -5.54 -35.47
C ASN A 3 -0.14 -4.55 -34.37
N SER A 4 -1.27 -3.86 -34.50
CA SER A 4 -1.72 -2.82 -33.55
C SER A 4 -2.10 -3.37 -32.17
N LEU A 5 -1.80 -4.64 -31.92
CA LEU A 5 -2.02 -5.39 -30.69
C LEU A 5 -0.70 -5.70 -29.96
N ASP A 6 0.47 -5.51 -30.59
CA ASP A 6 1.75 -5.71 -29.93
C ASP A 6 2.12 -4.46 -29.12
N ARG A 7 1.89 -4.54 -27.81
CA ARG A 7 2.13 -3.49 -26.82
C ARG A 7 3.54 -3.57 -26.20
N GLY A 8 4.40 -4.42 -26.77
CA GLY A 8 5.76 -4.66 -26.26
C GLY A 8 5.80 -5.64 -25.08
N PRO A 9 6.95 -5.71 -24.38
CA PRO A 9 7.15 -6.67 -23.30
C PRO A 9 6.25 -6.38 -22.11
N ALA A 10 5.70 -7.45 -21.53
CA ALA A 10 4.83 -7.41 -20.36
C ALA A 10 5.36 -8.31 -19.24
N ILE A 11 4.99 -7.97 -18.01
CA ILE A 11 5.25 -8.79 -16.82
C ILE A 11 3.94 -9.47 -16.36
N PRO A 12 4.00 -10.74 -15.89
CA PRO A 12 2.85 -11.34 -15.21
C PRO A 12 2.66 -10.69 -13.83
N THR A 13 1.41 -10.45 -13.46
CA THR A 13 1.03 -9.93 -12.13
C THR A 13 0.53 -11.04 -11.21
N PHE A 14 0.31 -10.71 -9.93
CA PHE A 14 -0.19 -11.64 -8.92
C PHE A 14 -1.48 -12.34 -9.34
N THR A 15 -2.41 -11.60 -9.92
CA THR A 15 -3.70 -12.12 -10.39
C THR A 15 -3.61 -12.86 -11.74
N GLY A 16 -2.40 -13.03 -12.29
CA GLY A 16 -2.15 -13.68 -13.57
C GLY A 16 -2.45 -12.79 -14.79
N ARG A 17 -2.63 -11.48 -14.59
CA ARG A 17 -2.75 -10.51 -15.69
C ARG A 17 -1.38 -10.19 -16.27
N LEU A 18 -1.37 -9.52 -17.42
CA LEU A 18 -0.16 -8.96 -18.01
C LEU A 18 -0.17 -7.44 -17.82
N PHE A 19 0.92 -6.90 -17.32
CA PHE A 19 1.15 -5.46 -17.23
C PHE A 19 2.24 -5.03 -18.22
N TYR A 20 1.93 -4.07 -19.10
CA TYR A 20 2.80 -3.60 -20.17
C TYR A 20 3.53 -2.33 -19.72
N VAL A 21 4.74 -2.47 -19.20
CA VAL A 21 5.49 -1.37 -18.56
C VAL A 21 5.73 -0.17 -19.48
N PHE A 22 5.88 -0.40 -20.79
CA PHE A 22 6.19 0.64 -21.79
C PHE A 22 4.97 1.13 -22.58
N ASP A 23 3.80 0.54 -22.36
CA ASP A 23 2.50 1.00 -22.90
C ASP A 23 1.42 0.72 -21.84
N PRO A 24 1.50 1.27 -20.61
CA PRO A 24 0.57 0.93 -19.55
C PRO A 24 -0.81 1.49 -19.85
N ARG A 25 -1.87 0.72 -19.58
CA ARG A 25 -3.26 1.17 -19.73
C ARG A 25 -4.06 0.92 -18.46
N PRO A 26 -5.12 1.72 -18.20
CA PRO A 26 -5.89 1.59 -16.96
C PRO A 26 -6.43 0.16 -16.75
N GLU A 27 -6.89 -0.50 -17.81
CA GLU A 27 -7.43 -1.86 -17.74
C GLU A 27 -6.43 -2.95 -17.30
N ASP A 28 -5.12 -2.69 -17.41
CA ASP A 28 -4.08 -3.62 -16.94
C ASP A 28 -3.84 -3.50 -15.43
N VAL A 29 -4.29 -2.40 -14.81
CA VAL A 29 -4.06 -2.09 -13.41
C VAL A 29 -5.16 -2.70 -12.54
N HIS A 30 -4.74 -3.48 -11.54
CA HIS A 30 -5.64 -4.08 -10.56
C HIS A 30 -5.15 -3.85 -9.13
N ILE A 31 -6.06 -3.51 -8.22
CA ILE A 31 -5.69 -3.16 -6.84
C ILE A 31 -5.04 -4.33 -6.08
N SER A 32 -5.51 -5.56 -6.31
CA SER A 32 -4.89 -6.76 -5.75
C SER A 32 -3.45 -6.97 -6.21
N ASP A 33 -3.11 -6.57 -7.45
CA ASP A 33 -1.74 -6.70 -7.94
C ASP A 33 -0.82 -5.68 -7.26
N ILE A 34 -1.31 -4.44 -7.09
CA ILE A 34 -0.60 -3.40 -6.34
C ILE A 34 -0.40 -3.83 -4.88
N ALA A 35 -1.46 -4.24 -4.19
CA ALA A 35 -1.40 -4.64 -2.79
C ALA A 35 -0.44 -5.81 -2.56
N HIS A 36 -0.46 -6.82 -3.45
CA HIS A 36 0.44 -7.95 -3.38
C HIS A 36 1.90 -7.57 -3.68
N ALA A 37 2.15 -6.83 -4.76
CA ALA A 37 3.51 -6.40 -5.09
C ALA A 37 4.10 -5.55 -3.95
N HIS A 38 3.32 -4.62 -3.41
CA HIS A 38 3.71 -3.78 -2.29
C HIS A 38 3.90 -4.53 -0.97
N SER A 39 3.20 -5.64 -0.72
CA SER A 39 3.41 -6.45 0.48
C SER A 39 4.75 -7.19 0.45
N MET A 40 5.22 -7.49 -0.75
CA MET A 40 6.45 -8.23 -1.02
C MET A 40 7.67 -7.33 -1.25
N ASP A 41 7.49 -6.10 -1.76
CA ASP A 41 8.60 -5.19 -2.02
C ASP A 41 9.10 -4.51 -0.74
N CYS A 42 10.40 -4.61 -0.49
CA CYS A 42 11.03 -4.08 0.72
C CYS A 42 11.45 -2.63 0.51
N ARG A 43 11.12 -1.77 1.46
CA ARG A 43 11.73 -0.44 1.55
C ARG A 43 13.18 -0.53 1.96
N TRP A 44 13.91 0.57 1.75
CA TRP A 44 15.33 0.69 2.08
C TRP A 44 16.18 -0.41 1.45
N THR A 45 15.75 -0.90 0.27
CA THR A 45 16.38 -2.01 -0.46
C THR A 45 16.61 -3.25 0.44
N GLY A 46 15.75 -3.46 1.44
CA GLY A 46 15.84 -4.58 2.38
C GLY A 46 16.87 -4.45 3.51
N HIS A 47 17.46 -3.26 3.73
CA HIS A 47 18.45 -3.03 4.80
C HIS A 47 17.84 -2.62 6.16
N THR A 48 16.58 -2.95 6.38
CA THR A 48 15.87 -2.75 7.66
C THR A 48 16.12 -3.93 8.61
N ARG A 49 15.94 -3.71 9.91
CA ARG A 49 16.10 -4.75 10.96
C ARG A 49 15.14 -5.94 10.83
N PHE A 50 14.05 -5.75 10.09
CA PHE A 50 13.06 -6.76 9.75
C PHE A 50 12.36 -6.37 8.43
N HIS A 51 11.57 -7.29 7.87
CA HIS A 51 10.77 -7.01 6.67
C HIS A 51 9.88 -5.80 6.88
N PHE A 52 10.13 -4.74 6.13
CA PHE A 52 9.32 -3.54 6.12
C PHE A 52 9.03 -3.18 4.67
N SER A 53 7.76 -3.31 4.31
CA SER A 53 7.32 -3.31 2.92
C SER A 53 6.85 -1.93 2.46
N VAL A 54 6.82 -1.72 1.15
CA VAL A 54 6.20 -0.52 0.54
C VAL A 54 4.75 -0.41 0.98
N GLY A 55 4.02 -1.53 1.01
CA GLY A 55 2.62 -1.56 1.40
C GLY A 55 2.40 -1.12 2.85
N GLN A 56 3.28 -1.54 3.77
CA GLN A 56 3.18 -1.13 5.17
C GLN A 56 3.44 0.38 5.32
N HIS A 57 4.43 0.91 4.60
CA HIS A 57 4.68 2.35 4.54
C HIS A 57 3.45 3.12 4.06
N CYS A 58 2.86 2.73 2.93
CA CYS A 58 1.69 3.39 2.37
C CYS A 58 0.47 3.35 3.31
N VAL A 59 0.25 2.21 3.99
CA VAL A 59 -0.85 2.09 4.95
C VAL A 59 -0.64 3.06 6.12
N ILE A 60 0.53 3.09 6.75
CA ILE A 60 0.83 4.01 7.86
C ILE A 60 0.75 5.48 7.38
N ALA A 61 1.24 5.78 6.18
CA ALA A 61 1.14 7.11 5.58
C ALA A 61 -0.31 7.56 5.40
N SER A 62 -1.22 6.64 5.01
CA SER A 62 -2.65 6.97 4.86
C SER A 62 -3.33 7.41 6.17
N PHE A 63 -2.85 6.92 7.32
CA PHE A 63 -3.31 7.33 8.66
C PHE A 63 -2.61 8.59 9.20
N SER A 64 -1.61 9.07 8.49
CA SER A 64 -0.80 10.22 8.91
C SER A 64 -1.29 11.48 8.20
N GLY A 65 -1.86 12.44 8.95
CA GLY A 65 -2.44 13.66 8.39
C GLY A 65 -3.98 13.66 8.33
N PRO A 66 -4.60 14.65 7.67
CA PRO A 66 -6.05 14.74 7.50
C PRO A 66 -6.62 13.58 6.69
N ILE A 67 -7.88 13.20 6.92
CA ILE A 67 -8.53 12.13 6.13
C ILE A 67 -8.63 12.51 4.65
N GLU A 68 -8.76 13.81 4.37
CA GLU A 68 -8.59 14.39 3.04
C GLU A 68 -7.17 14.10 2.52
N GLY A 69 -7.08 13.39 1.40
CA GLY A 69 -5.80 12.94 0.82
C GLY A 69 -5.24 11.63 1.41
N ALA A 70 -5.97 10.93 2.28
CA ALA A 70 -5.54 9.62 2.76
C ALA A 70 -5.38 8.59 1.62
N ILE A 71 -6.24 8.66 0.61
CA ILE A 71 -6.14 7.80 -0.57
C ILE A 71 -4.89 8.11 -1.40
N ASP A 72 -4.54 9.39 -1.55
CA ASP A 72 -3.32 9.82 -2.23
C ASP A 72 -2.10 9.20 -1.54
N ARG A 73 -2.03 9.31 -0.21
CA ARG A 73 -0.94 8.74 0.60
C ARG A 73 -0.92 7.21 0.59
N LEU A 74 -2.08 6.55 0.53
CA LEU A 74 -2.13 5.10 0.36
C LEU A 74 -1.60 4.67 -1.02
N MET A 75 -1.87 5.46 -2.06
CA MET A 75 -1.59 5.07 -3.44
C MET A 75 -0.31 5.67 -4.01
N HIS A 76 0.37 6.60 -3.32
CA HIS A 76 1.44 7.39 -3.91
C HIS A 76 2.60 6.58 -4.51
N ASP A 77 2.98 5.47 -3.87
CA ASP A 77 4.03 4.55 -4.35
C ASP A 77 3.49 3.47 -5.32
N SER A 78 2.21 3.51 -5.70
CA SER A 78 1.61 2.52 -6.61
C SER A 78 2.34 2.25 -7.93
N PRO A 79 3.09 3.20 -8.54
CA PRO A 79 3.93 2.89 -9.70
C PRO A 79 5.02 1.84 -9.40
N GLU A 80 5.50 1.79 -8.16
CA GLU A 80 6.55 0.87 -7.72
C GLU A 80 6.10 -0.58 -7.72
N ALA A 81 4.78 -0.85 -7.71
CA ALA A 81 4.24 -2.19 -7.91
C ALA A 81 4.67 -2.83 -9.24
N TYR A 82 5.04 -2.00 -10.24
CA TYR A 82 5.42 -2.45 -11.58
C TYR A 82 6.87 -2.16 -11.95
N LEU A 83 7.55 -1.25 -11.23
CA LEU A 83 8.94 -0.87 -11.50
C LEU A 83 9.93 -1.23 -10.38
N ARG A 84 9.45 -1.49 -9.16
CA ARG A 84 10.16 -1.64 -7.85
C ARG A 84 10.41 -0.34 -7.08
N ASP A 85 10.51 -0.46 -5.76
CA ASP A 85 11.08 0.58 -4.90
C ASP A 85 12.57 0.77 -5.24
N LEU A 86 12.92 2.01 -5.58
CA LEU A 86 14.31 2.44 -5.72
C LEU A 86 14.57 3.58 -4.77
N SER A 87 15.68 3.50 -4.04
CA SER A 87 16.05 4.59 -3.14
C SER A 87 16.06 5.94 -3.86
N ARG A 88 15.48 6.94 -3.23
CA ARG A 88 15.42 8.32 -3.75
C ARG A 88 16.78 8.86 -4.19
N ARG A 89 17.87 8.43 -3.53
CA ARG A 89 19.25 8.81 -3.90
C ARG A 89 19.69 8.25 -5.24
N ILE A 90 19.26 7.03 -5.57
CA ILE A 90 19.48 6.43 -6.89
C ILE A 90 18.64 7.16 -7.94
N LYS A 91 17.34 7.38 -7.64
CA LYS A 91 16.41 8.10 -8.52
C LYS A 91 16.87 9.54 -8.84
N ALA A 92 17.60 10.20 -7.94
CA ALA A 92 18.13 11.55 -8.14
C ALA A 92 19.30 11.63 -9.14
N ASP A 93 19.93 10.50 -9.48
CA ASP A 93 20.99 10.47 -10.48
C ASP A 93 20.41 10.61 -11.90
N PRO A 94 20.94 11.51 -12.76
CA PRO A 94 20.42 11.73 -14.11
C PRO A 94 20.33 10.47 -14.99
N ARG A 95 21.13 9.43 -14.68
CA ARG A 95 21.09 8.13 -15.36
C ARG A 95 19.74 7.41 -15.22
N PHE A 96 18.92 7.78 -14.24
CA PHE A 96 17.59 7.22 -13.98
C PHE A 96 16.44 8.06 -14.55
N SER A 97 16.72 9.07 -15.37
CA SER A 97 15.68 9.93 -15.98
C SER A 97 14.61 9.15 -16.75
N ALA A 98 14.98 8.12 -17.52
CA ALA A 98 14.02 7.28 -18.23
C ALA A 98 13.14 6.46 -17.27
N TYR A 99 13.68 6.04 -16.12
CA TYR A 99 12.91 5.34 -15.08
C TYR A 99 11.86 6.26 -14.47
N LEU A 100 12.23 7.50 -14.16
CA LEU A 100 11.31 8.51 -13.62
C LEU A 100 10.17 8.84 -14.59
N GLN A 101 10.45 8.88 -15.90
CA GLN A 101 9.41 9.07 -16.91
C GLN A 101 8.43 7.90 -16.96
N LEU A 102 8.92 6.66 -16.83
CA LEU A 102 8.05 5.48 -16.74
C LEU A 102 7.21 5.49 -15.46
N GLU A 103 7.80 5.87 -14.34
CA GLU A 103 7.11 6.00 -13.06
C GLU A 103 5.96 7.01 -13.15
N GLU A 104 6.19 8.18 -13.76
CA GLU A 104 5.17 9.20 -14.02
C GLU A 104 4.06 8.68 -14.94
N GLN A 105 4.41 8.02 -16.05
CA GLN A 105 3.43 7.42 -16.97
C GLN A 105 2.54 6.37 -16.29
N ILE A 106 3.13 5.53 -15.44
CA ILE A 106 2.39 4.53 -14.69
C ILE A 106 1.52 5.21 -13.63
N ALA A 107 2.02 6.24 -12.95
CA ALA A 107 1.22 7.02 -12.01
C ALA A 107 -0.03 7.61 -12.67
N ASP A 108 0.09 8.20 -13.86
CA ASP A 108 -1.05 8.71 -14.62
C ASP A 108 -2.07 7.62 -14.97
N VAL A 109 -1.60 6.43 -15.33
CA VAL A 109 -2.45 5.29 -15.63
C VAL A 109 -3.17 4.79 -14.38
N VAL A 110 -2.47 4.68 -13.25
CA VAL A 110 -3.04 4.28 -11.96
C VAL A 110 -4.07 5.31 -11.49
N GLY A 111 -3.74 6.61 -11.57
CA GLY A 111 -4.62 7.70 -11.20
C GLY A 111 -5.92 7.67 -12.01
N ARG A 112 -5.85 7.45 -13.33
CA ARG A 112 -7.04 7.26 -14.18
C ARG A 112 -7.83 6.01 -13.81
N ARG A 113 -7.15 4.89 -13.50
CA ARG A 113 -7.81 3.62 -13.15
C ARG A 113 -8.65 3.71 -11.88
N PHE A 114 -8.20 4.49 -10.90
CA PHE A 114 -8.85 4.60 -9.59
C PHE A 114 -9.47 5.98 -9.33
N ASN A 115 -9.56 6.84 -10.35
CA ASN A 115 -10.14 8.18 -10.27
C ASN A 115 -9.50 9.03 -9.15
N LEU A 116 -8.16 9.03 -9.09
CA LEU A 116 -7.37 9.82 -8.14
C LEU A 116 -7.08 11.21 -8.71
N ALA A 117 -6.66 12.14 -7.83
CA ALA A 117 -6.17 13.44 -8.27
C ALA A 117 -4.97 13.26 -9.21
N ALA A 118 -4.80 14.13 -10.21
CA ALA A 118 -3.71 14.01 -11.19
C ALA A 118 -2.31 14.00 -10.54
N ASP A 119 -2.16 14.70 -9.41
CA ASP A 119 -0.94 14.84 -8.64
C ASP A 119 -0.92 13.99 -7.36
N PHE A 120 -1.81 13.00 -7.22
CA PHE A 120 -1.95 12.18 -5.99
C PHE A 120 -0.62 11.59 -5.51
N TRP A 121 0.25 11.21 -6.44
CA TRP A 121 1.51 10.54 -6.18
C TRP A 121 2.64 11.50 -5.78
N ARG A 122 2.51 12.80 -6.09
CA ARG A 122 3.53 13.85 -5.82
C ARG A 122 2.89 15.22 -5.56
N ASN A 123 2.05 15.32 -4.54
CA ASN A 123 1.55 16.60 -4.03
C ASN A 123 2.22 17.01 -2.71
N GLY A 124 2.13 18.30 -2.35
CA GLY A 124 2.77 18.85 -1.15
C GLY A 124 2.43 18.09 0.14
N PRO A 125 1.14 17.89 0.47
CA PRO A 125 0.73 17.17 1.68
C PRO A 125 1.22 15.70 1.70
N THR A 126 1.15 15.00 0.58
CA THR A 126 1.61 13.60 0.48
C THR A 126 3.12 13.50 0.66
N ASN A 127 3.88 14.38 0.00
CA ASN A 127 5.33 14.45 0.16
C ASN A 127 5.74 14.79 1.60
N GLU A 128 5.00 15.67 2.29
CA GLU A 128 5.31 16.02 3.68
C GLU A 128 5.20 14.80 4.61
N VAL A 129 4.20 13.95 4.38
CA VAL A 129 4.00 12.70 5.12
C VAL A 129 5.04 11.65 4.73
N ASP A 130 5.33 11.44 3.44
CA ASP A 130 6.37 10.51 2.99
C ASP A 130 7.74 10.86 3.61
N PHE A 131 8.11 12.14 3.64
CA PHE A 131 9.38 12.56 4.26
C PHE A 131 9.41 12.31 5.78
N ALA A 132 8.28 12.54 6.46
CA ALA A 132 8.14 12.22 7.88
C ALA A 132 8.21 10.71 8.15
N MET A 133 7.62 9.91 7.27
CA MET A 133 7.68 8.44 7.29
C MET A 133 9.11 7.95 7.08
N ALA A 134 9.80 8.39 6.03
CA ALA A 134 11.19 8.03 5.77
C ALA A 134 12.11 8.35 6.98
N ARG A 135 11.92 9.50 7.62
CA ARG A 135 12.66 9.85 8.85
C ARG A 135 12.36 8.91 10.02
N THR A 136 11.09 8.54 10.17
CA THR A 136 10.63 7.64 11.23
C THR A 136 11.16 6.23 11.02
N GLU A 137 11.07 5.73 9.79
CA GLU A 137 11.62 4.45 9.35
C GLU A 137 13.12 4.39 9.59
N ARG A 138 13.87 5.39 9.13
CA ARG A 138 15.33 5.43 9.36
C ARG A 138 15.66 5.32 10.84
N ARG A 139 14.94 6.07 11.69
CA ARG A 139 15.15 6.07 13.14
C ARG A 139 14.81 4.72 13.80
N GLN A 140 13.73 4.06 13.39
CA GLN A 140 13.25 2.86 14.07
C GLN A 140 13.80 1.55 13.48
N LEU A 141 14.08 1.53 12.17
CA LEU A 141 14.36 0.32 11.40
C LEU A 141 15.81 0.16 10.98
N ILE A 142 16.61 1.24 10.92
CA ILE A 142 18.02 1.15 10.53
C ILE A 142 18.89 1.01 11.77
N ASN A 143 19.66 -0.08 11.85
CA ASN A 143 20.40 -0.46 13.06
C ASN A 143 21.44 0.58 13.49
N ARG A 144 22.13 1.20 12.53
CA ARG A 144 23.11 2.27 12.77
C ARG A 144 22.78 3.45 11.89
N LEU A 145 22.43 4.57 12.51
CA LEU A 145 22.01 5.76 11.78
C LEU A 145 23.18 6.33 10.96
N PRO A 146 23.00 6.51 9.65
CA PRO A 146 23.92 7.30 8.83
C PRO A 146 24.01 8.75 9.35
N THR A 147 25.02 9.52 8.94
CA THR A 147 25.14 10.95 9.29
C THR A 147 24.52 11.87 8.23
N GLU A 148 24.17 11.31 7.09
CA GLU A 148 23.68 12.01 5.91
C GLU A 148 22.31 12.65 6.21
N PRO A 149 22.08 13.88 5.71
CA PRO A 149 20.80 14.55 5.93
C PRO A 149 19.65 13.80 5.27
N MET A 150 18.45 13.99 5.82
CA MET A 150 17.18 13.60 5.21
C MET A 150 16.40 14.83 4.80
N GLU A 151 15.44 14.63 3.92
CA GLU A 151 14.39 15.58 3.59
C GLU A 151 13.73 16.10 4.88
N ALA A 152 13.55 17.42 4.94
CA ALA A 152 12.89 18.05 6.06
C ALA A 152 11.38 17.83 5.97
N SER A 153 10.77 17.51 7.10
CA SER A 153 9.32 17.53 7.28
C SER A 153 8.99 18.07 8.66
N SER A 154 7.94 18.88 8.75
CA SER A 154 7.45 19.44 10.01
C SER A 154 6.59 18.43 10.79
N LEU A 155 6.14 17.36 10.12
CA LEU A 155 5.26 16.34 10.68
C LEU A 155 6.05 15.29 11.48
N GLU A 156 5.44 14.82 12.57
CA GLU A 156 5.92 13.67 13.31
C GLU A 156 4.95 12.50 13.15
N ILE A 157 5.49 11.33 12.82
CA ILE A 157 4.72 10.08 12.78
C ILE A 157 4.75 9.48 14.18
N ALA A 158 3.57 9.40 14.81
CA ALA A 158 3.42 8.87 16.17
C ALA A 158 3.56 7.35 16.24
N SER A 159 3.33 6.63 15.13
CA SER A 159 3.31 5.17 15.08
C SER A 159 4.67 4.55 15.42
N THR A 160 4.64 3.51 16.25
CA THR A 160 5.78 2.60 16.40
C THR A 160 5.65 1.51 15.35
N ILE A 161 6.64 1.37 14.48
CA ILE A 161 6.62 0.43 13.37
C ILE A 161 6.83 -0.98 13.93
N GLN A 162 5.82 -1.81 13.74
CA GLN A 162 5.85 -3.24 14.05
C GLN A 162 6.23 -4.04 12.80
N MET A 163 6.69 -5.27 12.96
CA MET A 163 6.89 -6.16 11.81
C MET A 163 5.54 -6.69 11.35
N TRP A 164 5.17 -6.45 10.10
CA TRP A 164 4.03 -7.10 9.46
C TRP A 164 4.53 -8.17 8.50
N THR A 165 3.83 -9.29 8.45
CA THR A 165 4.00 -10.27 7.38
C THR A 165 3.48 -9.70 6.04
N PRO A 166 3.89 -10.27 4.90
CA PRO A 166 3.34 -9.87 3.61
C PRO A 166 1.81 -10.03 3.55
N ILE A 167 1.26 -11.13 4.10
CA ILE A 167 -0.19 -11.33 4.12
C ILE A 167 -0.91 -10.27 4.96
N GLU A 168 -0.37 -9.92 6.13
CA GLU A 168 -0.87 -8.82 6.97
C GLU A 168 -0.88 -7.50 6.20
N THR A 169 0.21 -7.18 5.51
CA THR A 169 0.32 -5.95 4.72
C THR A 169 -0.69 -5.92 3.59
N GLU A 170 -0.84 -7.02 2.85
CA GLU A 170 -1.74 -7.10 1.71
C GLU A 170 -3.20 -6.91 2.14
N ILE A 171 -3.61 -7.58 3.23
CA ILE A 171 -4.94 -7.41 3.84
C ILE A 171 -5.12 -5.97 4.30
N ALA A 172 -4.14 -5.38 4.98
CA ALA A 172 -4.22 -4.01 5.50
C ALA A 172 -4.37 -3.00 4.37
N PHE A 173 -3.57 -3.12 3.32
CA PHE A 173 -3.62 -2.25 2.15
C PHE A 173 -5.00 -2.29 1.49
N LEU A 174 -5.52 -3.49 1.22
CA LEU A 174 -6.83 -3.65 0.59
C LEU A 174 -7.98 -3.19 1.50
N THR A 175 -7.89 -3.47 2.80
CA THR A 175 -8.89 -3.02 3.78
C THR A 175 -8.95 -1.49 3.78
N ARG A 176 -7.80 -0.81 3.89
CA ARG A 176 -7.73 0.65 3.87
C ARG A 176 -8.18 1.24 2.53
N PHE A 177 -7.82 0.61 1.41
CA PHE A 177 -8.29 1.02 0.10
C PHE A 177 -9.82 0.94 -0.01
N GLY A 178 -10.41 -0.16 0.48
CA GLY A 178 -11.86 -0.34 0.54
C GLY A 178 -12.56 0.71 1.41
N GLU A 179 -12.01 1.01 2.59
CA GLU A 179 -12.51 2.08 3.48
C GLU A 179 -12.52 3.44 2.78
N LEU A 180 -11.45 3.78 2.05
CA LEU A 180 -11.27 5.11 1.46
C LEU A 180 -12.02 5.30 0.14
N THR A 181 -12.30 4.22 -0.59
CA THR A 181 -12.88 4.30 -1.96
C THR A 181 -14.29 3.72 -2.06
N GLY A 182 -14.74 2.96 -1.07
CA GLY A 182 -15.94 2.14 -1.15
C GLY A 182 -15.79 0.91 -2.05
N THR A 183 -14.58 0.60 -2.53
CA THR A 183 -14.34 -0.56 -3.39
C THR A 183 -14.56 -1.85 -2.61
N ASN A 184 -15.27 -2.80 -3.23
CA ASN A 184 -15.43 -4.13 -2.67
C ASN A 184 -14.13 -4.94 -2.78
N VAL A 185 -13.48 -5.19 -1.66
CA VAL A 185 -12.27 -6.03 -1.55
C VAL A 185 -12.54 -7.42 -0.95
N GLU A 186 -13.80 -7.75 -0.66
CA GLU A 186 -14.21 -8.96 0.05
C GLU A 186 -13.72 -10.25 -0.63
N GLN A 187 -13.84 -10.34 -1.95
CA GLN A 187 -13.41 -11.53 -2.68
C GLN A 187 -11.92 -11.83 -2.44
N HIS A 188 -11.07 -10.80 -2.42
CA HIS A 188 -9.65 -10.94 -2.17
C HIS A 188 -9.39 -11.37 -0.73
N LEU A 189 -10.06 -10.74 0.23
CA LEU A 189 -9.95 -11.11 1.64
C LEU A 189 -10.38 -12.57 1.89
N ARG A 190 -11.42 -13.06 1.20
CA ARG A 190 -11.83 -14.47 1.27
C ARG A 190 -10.79 -15.42 0.67
N LEU A 191 -10.10 -15.02 -0.40
CA LEU A 191 -8.98 -15.79 -0.95
C LEU A 191 -7.80 -15.84 0.02
N ALA A 192 -7.47 -14.72 0.67
CA ALA A 192 -6.45 -14.67 1.71
C ALA A 192 -6.81 -15.57 2.90
N LEU A 193 -8.08 -15.59 3.33
CA LEU A 193 -8.56 -16.52 4.36
C LEU A 193 -8.40 -17.98 3.94
N ALA A 194 -8.83 -18.32 2.72
CA ALA A 194 -8.74 -19.69 2.22
C ALA A 194 -7.28 -20.16 2.08
N GLU A 195 -6.38 -19.27 1.64
CA GLU A 195 -4.95 -19.59 1.56
C GLU A 195 -4.34 -19.75 2.95
N PHE A 196 -4.73 -18.89 3.90
CA PHE A 196 -4.35 -19.03 5.30
C PHE A 196 -4.82 -20.36 5.88
N GLU A 197 -6.05 -20.80 5.59
CA GLU A 197 -6.58 -22.08 6.07
C GLU A 197 -5.82 -23.29 5.48
N LYS A 198 -5.35 -23.19 4.23
CA LYS A 198 -4.52 -24.23 3.60
C LYS A 198 -3.10 -24.27 4.16
N THR A 199 -2.51 -23.11 4.44
CA THR A 199 -1.11 -22.96 4.89
C THR A 199 -0.96 -22.95 6.42
N GLY A 200 -2.07 -22.75 7.15
CA GLY A 200 -2.17 -22.55 8.59
C GLY A 200 -1.72 -23.71 9.47
N ALA A 201 -1.27 -24.82 8.88
CA ALA A 201 -0.57 -25.89 9.60
C ALA A 201 0.89 -25.53 9.97
N VAL A 202 1.49 -24.44 9.43
CA VAL A 202 2.96 -24.25 9.49
C VAL A 202 3.43 -23.13 10.45
N PHE A 203 2.61 -22.12 10.82
CA PHE A 203 3.13 -20.91 11.49
C PHE A 203 2.42 -20.37 12.75
N GLY A 204 1.54 -21.12 13.43
CA GLY A 204 0.94 -20.65 14.69
C GLY A 204 -0.12 -19.56 14.47
N ALA A 205 -1.31 -20.01 14.08
CA ALA A 205 -2.21 -19.33 13.16
C ALA A 205 -3.35 -18.46 13.77
N HIS A 206 -3.23 -17.93 14.98
CA HIS A 206 -4.37 -17.23 15.61
C HIS A 206 -4.52 -15.73 15.24
N PRO A 207 -3.45 -14.91 15.16
CA PRO A 207 -3.60 -13.47 14.89
C PRO A 207 -4.07 -13.17 13.46
N ALA A 208 -3.54 -13.86 12.46
CA ALA A 208 -3.82 -13.59 11.05
C ALA A 208 -5.24 -13.99 10.63
N ARG A 209 -5.79 -15.09 11.16
CA ARG A 209 -7.20 -15.45 10.94
C ARG A 209 -8.14 -14.37 11.46
N LEU A 210 -7.93 -13.93 12.70
CA LEU A 210 -8.74 -12.89 13.31
C LEU A 210 -8.65 -11.58 12.52
N GLN A 211 -7.45 -11.20 12.05
CA GLN A 211 -7.27 -10.04 11.19
C GLN A 211 -8.09 -10.14 9.90
N VAL A 212 -8.10 -11.29 9.21
CA VAL A 212 -8.90 -11.47 7.99
C VAL A 212 -10.39 -11.41 8.31
N GLU A 213 -10.84 -12.03 9.40
CA GLU A 213 -12.25 -12.01 9.83
C GLU A 213 -12.70 -10.57 10.14
N LEU A 214 -11.88 -9.78 10.84
CA LEU A 214 -12.15 -8.37 11.10
C LEU A 214 -12.14 -7.54 9.81
N ALA A 215 -11.18 -7.76 8.91
CA ALA A 215 -11.12 -7.10 7.60
C ALA A 215 -12.37 -7.39 6.75
N LEU A 216 -12.88 -8.62 6.78
CA LEU A 216 -14.13 -9.00 6.10
C LEU A 216 -15.33 -8.24 6.66
N LEU A 217 -15.44 -8.12 7.99
CA LEU A 217 -16.51 -7.33 8.62
C LEU A 217 -16.46 -5.86 8.20
N ILE A 218 -15.26 -5.29 8.09
CA ILE A 218 -15.06 -3.91 7.58
C ILE A 218 -15.53 -3.82 6.13
N ALA A 219 -15.07 -4.72 5.26
CA ALA A 219 -15.40 -4.71 3.82
C ALA A 219 -16.90 -4.93 3.53
N GLU A 220 -17.57 -5.78 4.31
CA GLU A 220 -19.02 -6.03 4.19
C GLU A 220 -19.85 -4.79 4.57
N SER A 221 -19.34 -3.98 5.50
CA SER A 221 -20.04 -2.78 5.99
C SER A 221 -20.15 -1.67 4.95
N VAL A 222 -19.18 -1.59 4.03
CA VAL A 222 -19.12 -0.60 2.95
C VAL A 222 -20.39 -0.58 2.11
N ARG A 223 -21.07 -1.72 1.99
CA ARG A 223 -22.31 -1.88 1.21
C ARG A 223 -23.57 -1.98 2.07
N SER A 224 -23.45 -1.91 3.40
CA SER A 224 -24.56 -2.16 4.31
C SER A 224 -25.31 -0.89 4.69
N GLU A 225 -26.64 -0.95 4.60
CA GLU A 225 -27.56 0.08 5.10
C GLU A 225 -27.95 -0.15 6.57
N SER A 226 -27.58 -1.30 7.15
CA SER A 226 -27.94 -1.67 8.52
C SER A 226 -27.10 -0.91 9.56
N SER A 227 -27.77 -0.19 10.47
CA SER A 227 -27.11 0.51 11.58
C SER A 227 -26.32 -0.43 12.49
N ASN A 228 -26.85 -1.63 12.76
CA ASN A 228 -26.18 -2.65 13.56
C ASN A 228 -24.92 -3.18 12.88
N ALA A 229 -24.97 -3.39 11.56
CA ALA A 229 -23.81 -3.83 10.78
C ALA A 229 -22.71 -2.76 10.76
N ARG A 230 -23.06 -1.49 10.60
CA ARG A 230 -22.11 -0.36 10.68
C ARG A 230 -21.46 -0.25 12.05
N ALA A 231 -22.24 -0.39 13.13
CA ALA A 231 -21.70 -0.36 14.48
C ALA A 231 -20.76 -1.55 14.78
N ALA A 232 -21.07 -2.74 14.24
CA ALA A 232 -20.19 -3.91 14.35
C ALA A 232 -18.89 -3.71 13.57
N ALA A 233 -18.99 -3.14 12.36
CA ALA A 233 -17.84 -2.85 11.52
C ALA A 233 -16.92 -1.79 12.12
N GLU A 234 -17.46 -0.75 12.77
CA GLU A 234 -16.61 0.24 13.44
C GLU A 234 -15.82 -0.39 14.61
N ARG A 235 -16.46 -1.27 15.38
CA ARG A 235 -15.72 -2.03 16.42
C ARG A 235 -14.66 -2.94 15.81
N ALA A 236 -14.97 -3.59 14.69
CA ALA A 236 -14.02 -4.44 13.99
C ALA A 236 -12.84 -3.63 13.44
N ARG A 237 -13.11 -2.44 12.91
CA ARG A 237 -12.15 -1.47 12.40
C ARG A 237 -11.17 -1.02 13.46
N VAL A 238 -11.67 -0.54 14.61
CA VAL A 238 -10.82 -0.12 15.73
C VAL A 238 -9.96 -1.28 16.23
N ALA A 239 -10.55 -2.48 16.39
CA ALA A 239 -9.80 -3.66 16.82
C ALA A 239 -8.72 -4.09 15.80
N TYR A 240 -9.06 -4.12 14.51
CA TYR A 240 -8.17 -4.53 13.43
C TYR A 240 -6.93 -3.65 13.35
N TRP A 241 -7.12 -2.33 13.30
CA TRP A 241 -6.00 -1.40 13.18
C TRP A 241 -5.14 -1.35 14.45
N ALA A 242 -5.75 -1.49 15.64
CA ALA A 242 -5.01 -1.60 16.89
C ALA A 242 -4.10 -2.84 16.93
N MET A 243 -4.52 -3.98 16.35
CA MET A 243 -3.68 -5.18 16.23
C MET A 243 -2.43 -4.95 15.36
N LEU A 244 -2.50 -4.00 14.43
CA LEU A 244 -1.40 -3.61 13.54
C LEU A 244 -0.57 -2.43 14.08
N GLY A 245 -0.84 -1.99 15.31
CA GLY A 245 -0.14 -0.88 15.95
C GLY A 245 -0.58 0.51 15.45
N ILE A 246 -1.74 0.61 14.80
CA ILE A 246 -2.31 1.86 14.30
C ILE A 246 -3.44 2.29 15.26
N ASP A 247 -3.25 3.45 15.89
CA ASP A 247 -4.27 4.07 16.75
C ASP A 247 -5.29 4.82 15.88
N VAL A 248 -6.46 4.21 15.71
CA VAL A 248 -7.58 4.80 15.00
C VAL A 248 -8.48 5.49 16.01
N LYS A 249 -8.36 6.82 16.09
CA LYS A 249 -9.28 7.64 16.87
C LYS A 249 -10.59 7.83 16.09
N ASP A 250 -11.71 7.90 16.80
CA ASP A 250 -13.03 8.15 16.21
C ASP A 250 -12.98 9.32 15.21
N GLY A 251 -13.34 9.06 13.94
CA GLY A 251 -13.44 10.07 12.89
C GLY A 251 -12.20 10.35 12.03
N ARG A 252 -11.15 9.52 12.07
CA ARG A 252 -9.99 9.55 11.14
C ARG A 252 -9.78 8.21 10.44
#